data_AF-A0A376DNY9-F1
#
_entry.id   AF-A0A376DNY9-F1
#
_cell.length_a   1.000
_cell.length_b   1.000
_cell.length_c   1.000
_cell.angle_alpha   90.00
_cell.angle_beta   90.00
_cell.angle_gamma   90.00
#
_symmetry.space_group_name_H-M   'P 1'
#
loop_
_entity.id
_entity.type
_entity.pdbx_description
1 polymer ?
#
loop_
_entity_poly.entity_id
_entity_poly.type
_entity_poly.pdbx_seq_one_letter_code
_entity_poly.pdbx_strand_id
1 'polypeptide(L)'
;MDGALSSIKFLKPRDERAINAAYWKLFEHIQKNKIQKWEEIKFFIENNDYCKMKLILAYFGEKNTKNCGQCSVCEKNKQSIFGKNISQQIINLLAKKPSTIEDLSVQLNYHSKNNILENLIFLLDAGKIKMLNFRTYALNHE
;
A
#
# COMPACT_ATOMS: atom_id res chain seq x y z
N MET A 1 15.62 -18.19 55.96
CA MET A 1 16.82 -18.46 55.15
C MET A 1 16.37 -18.43 53.70
N ASP A 2 16.69 -17.52 52.78
CA ASP A 2 17.65 -16.41 52.70
C ASP A 2 17.20 -15.44 51.58
N GLY A 3 16.28 -14.52 51.88
CA GLY A 3 15.86 -13.47 50.93
C GLY A 3 16.69 -12.18 51.04
N ALA A 4 17.70 -12.15 51.91
CA ALA A 4 18.34 -10.92 52.38
C ALA A 4 19.72 -10.62 51.75
N LEU A 5 20.18 -11.39 50.76
CA LEU A 5 21.58 -11.30 50.30
C LEU A 5 21.82 -10.38 49.09
N SER A 6 20.78 -9.92 48.40
CA SER A 6 20.95 -8.99 47.27
C SER A 6 20.59 -7.56 47.69
N SER A 7 21.59 -6.80 48.12
CA SER A 7 21.49 -5.35 48.29
C SER A 7 22.16 -4.64 47.11
N ILE A 8 21.48 -3.64 46.54
CA ILE A 8 22.06 -2.78 45.51
C ILE A 8 22.84 -1.68 46.22
N LYS A 9 24.16 -1.65 46.04
CA LYS A 9 25.02 -0.58 46.54
C LYS A 9 25.48 0.29 45.38
N PHE A 10 25.15 1.57 45.42
CA PHE A 10 25.64 2.52 44.44
C PHE A 10 27.13 2.77 44.65
N LEU A 11 27.90 2.70 43.55
CA LEU A 11 29.35 2.95 43.57
C LEU A 11 29.69 4.44 43.81
N LYS A 12 28.74 5.33 43.56
CA LYS A 12 28.87 6.78 43.73
C LYS A 12 27.58 7.36 44.31
N PRO A 13 27.67 8.41 45.15
CA PRO A 13 26.50 9.19 45.55
C PRO A 13 25.84 9.81 44.32
N ARG A 14 24.52 10.03 44.41
CA ARG A 14 23.72 10.62 43.34
C ARG A 14 24.18 12.06 43.08
N ASP A 15 24.55 12.37 41.84
CA ASP A 15 24.87 13.74 41.42
C ASP A 15 23.62 14.46 40.93
N GLU A 16 22.94 15.16 41.84
CA GLU A 16 21.72 15.91 41.51
C GLU A 16 21.96 17.04 40.51
N ARG A 17 23.15 17.66 40.49
CA ARG A 17 23.46 18.76 39.58
C ARG A 17 23.54 18.25 38.15
N ALA A 18 24.28 17.17 37.93
CA ALA A 18 24.38 16.54 36.61
C ALA A 18 23.02 16.00 36.13
N ILE A 19 22.22 15.43 37.04
CA ILE A 19 20.87 14.94 36.73
C ILE A 19 19.97 16.08 36.26
N ASN A 20 19.87 17.15 37.04
CA ASN A 20 18.93 18.24 36.75
C ASN A 20 19.37 19.08 35.55
N ALA A 21 20.69 19.22 35.31
CA ALA A 21 21.20 20.06 34.22
C ALA A 21 21.25 19.34 32.87
N ALA A 22 21.81 18.12 32.81
CA ALA A 22 22.14 17.44 31.56
C ALA A 22 21.27 16.21 31.32
N TYR A 23 21.17 15.30 32.29
CA TYR A 23 20.49 14.02 32.07
C TYR A 23 18.98 14.18 31.95
N TRP A 24 18.35 15.10 32.67
CA TRP A 24 16.91 15.31 32.57
C TRP A 24 16.50 15.82 31.18
N LYS A 25 17.23 16.81 30.65
CA LYS A 25 17.00 17.32 29.28
C LYS A 25 17.21 16.25 28.23
N LEU A 26 18.27 15.46 28.35
CA LEU A 26 18.54 14.34 27.45
C LEU A 26 17.43 13.27 27.54
N PHE A 27 17.02 12.91 28.76
CA PHE A 27 15.96 11.96 29.00
C PHE A 27 14.63 12.42 28.38
N GLU A 28 14.26 13.69 28.61
CA GLU A 28 13.07 14.31 28.03
C GLU A 28 13.12 14.27 26.49
N HIS A 29 14.25 14.63 25.88
CA HIS A 29 14.43 14.57 24.45
C HIS A 29 14.27 13.14 23.90
N ILE A 30 14.85 12.14 24.59
CA ILE A 30 14.67 10.73 24.24
C ILE A 30 13.19 10.33 24.31
N GLN A 31 12.45 10.75 25.35
CA GLN A 31 11.03 10.43 25.47
C GLN A 31 10.21 11.08 24.33
N LYS A 32 10.49 12.35 24.01
CA LYS A 32 9.83 13.05 22.89
C LYS A 32 10.08 12.32 21.56
N ASN A 33 11.32 11.94 21.29
CA ASN A 33 11.66 11.19 20.08
C ASN A 33 10.97 9.81 20.03
N LYS A 34 10.81 9.13 21.18
CA LYS A 34 10.08 7.86 21.25
C LYS A 34 8.60 8.04 20.91
N ILE A 35 7.97 9.07 21.45
CA ILE A 35 6.56 9.39 21.19
C ILE A 35 6.39 9.72 19.70
N GLN A 36 7.24 10.59 19.15
CA GLN A 36 7.19 10.96 17.73
C GLN A 36 7.31 9.72 16.81
N LYS A 37 8.30 8.85 17.06
CA LYS A 37 8.48 7.63 16.26
C LYS A 37 7.26 6.70 16.35
N TRP A 38 6.64 6.62 17.53
CA TRP A 38 5.44 5.84 17.72
C TRP A 38 4.25 6.41 16.93
N GLU A 39 4.08 7.74 16.93
CA GLU A 39 3.05 8.43 16.15
C GLU A 39 3.25 8.22 14.64
N GLU A 40 4.50 8.27 14.16
CA GLU A 40 4.83 8.00 12.75
C GLU A 40 4.50 6.55 12.34
N ILE A 41 4.76 5.57 13.22
CA ILE A 41 4.37 4.16 12.99
C ILE A 41 2.84 4.00 13.02
N LYS A 42 2.17 4.65 13.99
CA LYS A 42 0.70 4.65 14.06
C LYS A 42 0.10 5.19 12.76
N PHE A 43 0.60 6.33 12.28
CA PHE A 43 0.18 6.92 11.01
C PHE A 43 0.44 5.97 9.83
N PHE A 44 1.61 5.32 9.78
CA PHE A 44 1.90 4.33 8.76
C PHE A 44 0.89 3.18 8.73
N ILE A 45 0.44 2.69 9.88
CA ILE A 45 -0.53 1.59 9.97
C ILE A 45 -1.94 2.07 9.56
N GLU A 46 -2.41 3.15 10.17
CA GLU A 46 -3.79 3.64 10.03
C GLU A 46 -4.07 4.29 8.66
N ASN A 47 -3.06 4.90 8.04
CA ASN A 47 -3.26 5.63 6.79
C ASN A 47 -3.59 4.67 5.62
N ASN A 48 -4.68 4.93 4.90
CA ASN A 48 -5.07 4.15 3.72
C ASN A 48 -5.08 4.97 2.42
N ASP A 49 -4.56 6.20 2.47
CA ASP A 49 -4.66 7.16 1.36
C ASP A 49 -3.33 7.29 0.60
N TYR A 50 -2.20 7.17 1.30
CA TYR A 50 -0.87 7.34 0.74
C TYR A 50 -0.18 6.01 0.47
N CYS A 51 0.64 5.99 -0.57
CA CYS A 51 1.50 4.85 -0.87
C CYS A 51 2.39 4.50 0.34
N LYS A 52 2.31 3.26 0.82
CA LYS A 52 3.06 2.79 2.00
C LYS A 52 4.57 2.94 1.83
N MET A 53 5.11 2.64 0.64
CA MET A 53 6.54 2.82 0.36
C MET A 53 6.95 4.30 0.44
N LYS A 54 6.11 5.20 -0.07
CA LYS A 54 6.36 6.64 0.01
C LYS A 54 6.43 7.13 1.45
N LEU A 55 5.59 6.60 2.35
CA LEU A 55 5.65 6.90 3.78
C LEU A 55 6.96 6.41 4.43
N ILE A 56 7.42 5.21 4.08
CA ILE A 56 8.70 4.67 4.57
C ILE A 56 9.87 5.54 4.11
N LEU A 57 9.92 5.89 2.83
CA LEU A 57 11.00 6.73 2.28
C LEU A 57 11.00 8.12 2.91
N ALA A 58 9.83 8.72 3.13
CA ALA A 58 9.70 10.00 3.82
C ALA A 58 10.21 9.95 5.27
N TYR A 59 9.94 8.86 6.01
CA TYR A 59 10.48 8.64 7.36
C TYR A 59 12.02 8.66 7.39
N PHE A 60 12.66 8.11 6.36
CA PHE A 60 14.13 8.13 6.22
C PHE A 60 14.67 9.39 5.54
N GLY A 61 13.84 10.41 5.31
CA GLY A 61 14.24 11.72 4.81
C GLY A 61 14.28 11.84 3.28
N GLU A 62 13.83 10.84 2.54
CA GLU A 62 13.72 10.92 1.08
C GLU A 62 12.48 11.74 0.67
N LYS A 63 12.70 12.74 -0.18
CA LYS A 63 11.66 13.64 -0.70
C LYS A 63 11.35 13.34 -2.16
N ASN A 64 10.16 13.77 -2.63
CA ASN A 64 9.73 13.69 -4.03
C ASN A 64 9.65 12.28 -4.64
N THR A 65 9.30 11.29 -3.82
CA THR A 65 9.15 9.90 -4.27
C THR A 65 7.82 9.66 -4.98
N LYS A 66 7.87 8.87 -6.05
CA LYS A 66 6.69 8.41 -6.79
C LYS A 66 5.98 7.29 -6.02
N ASN A 67 4.70 7.09 -6.30
CA ASN A 67 3.97 5.95 -5.75
C ASN A 67 4.59 4.63 -6.27
N CYS A 68 4.77 3.63 -5.40
CA CYS A 68 5.44 2.38 -5.76
C CYS A 68 4.62 1.45 -6.66
N GLY A 69 3.30 1.65 -6.75
CA GLY A 69 2.41 0.86 -7.60
C GLY A 69 2.08 -0.56 -7.10
N GLN A 70 2.74 -1.07 -6.05
CA GLN A 70 2.60 -2.47 -5.59
C GLN A 70 2.23 -2.63 -4.11
N CYS A 71 2.05 -1.54 -3.36
CA CYS A 71 1.56 -1.64 -1.97
C CYS A 71 0.04 -1.71 -1.93
N SER A 72 -0.52 -2.14 -0.79
CA SER A 72 -1.96 -2.29 -0.58
C SER A 72 -2.79 -1.06 -0.99
N VAL A 73 -2.32 0.16 -0.67
CA VAL A 73 -2.99 1.41 -1.07
C VAL A 73 -2.94 1.62 -2.58
N CYS A 74 -1.78 1.38 -3.21
CA CYS A 74 -1.64 1.51 -4.66
C CYS A 74 -2.48 0.47 -5.40
N GLU A 75 -2.57 -0.76 -4.90
CA GLU A 75 -3.41 -1.81 -5.48
C GLU A 75 -4.90 -1.48 -5.36
N LYS A 76 -5.32 -0.96 -4.20
CA LYS A 76 -6.71 -0.51 -4.00
C LYS A 76 -7.05 0.66 -4.92
N ASN A 77 -6.13 1.60 -5.10
CA ASN A 77 -6.31 2.72 -6.03
C ASN A 77 -6.31 2.25 -7.49
N LYS A 78 -5.51 1.23 -7.85
CA LYS A 78 -5.62 0.56 -9.16
C LYS A 78 -6.99 -0.05 -9.36
N GLN A 79 -7.56 -0.74 -8.38
CA GLN A 79 -8.93 -1.27 -8.47
C GLN A 79 -10.00 -0.17 -8.50
N SER A 80 -9.75 0.99 -7.89
CA SER A 80 -10.66 2.13 -8.00
C SER A 80 -10.59 2.81 -9.37
N ILE A 81 -9.42 2.78 -10.02
CA ILE A 81 -9.18 3.37 -11.35
C ILE A 81 -9.50 2.39 -12.49
N PHE A 82 -9.37 1.08 -12.27
CA PHE A 82 -9.65 0.01 -13.24
C PHE A 82 -10.92 -0.80 -12.91
N GLY A 83 -11.74 -0.30 -12.00
CA GLY A 83 -12.90 -0.98 -11.41
C GLY A 83 -12.62 -2.40 -10.87
N LYS A 84 -13.69 -3.17 -10.62
CA LYS A 84 -13.56 -4.57 -10.19
C LYS A 84 -12.84 -5.35 -11.30
N ASN A 85 -11.78 -6.08 -10.96
CA ASN A 85 -11.11 -6.96 -11.92
C ASN A 85 -12.09 -8.03 -12.43
N ILE A 86 -12.47 -7.89 -13.69
CA ILE A 86 -13.38 -8.79 -14.41
C ILE A 86 -12.68 -9.44 -15.59
N SER A 87 -11.35 -9.39 -15.60
CA SER A 87 -10.51 -9.91 -16.68
C SER A 87 -10.83 -11.38 -17.00
N GLN A 88 -11.03 -12.22 -15.96
CA GLN A 88 -11.37 -13.62 -16.16
C GLN A 88 -12.77 -13.81 -16.77
N GLN A 89 -13.73 -12.97 -16.41
CA GLN A 89 -15.08 -13.01 -16.98
C GLN A 89 -15.03 -12.64 -18.47
N ILE A 90 -14.29 -11.57 -18.82
CA ILE A 90 -14.08 -11.15 -20.21
C ILE A 90 -13.39 -12.26 -21.02
N ILE A 91 -12.32 -12.85 -20.50
CA ILE A 91 -11.61 -13.98 -21.15
C ILE A 91 -12.57 -15.14 -21.42
N ASN A 92 -13.39 -15.53 -20.44
CA ASN A 92 -14.35 -16.63 -20.59
C ASN A 92 -15.43 -16.34 -21.66
N LEU A 93 -15.82 -15.07 -21.83
CA LEU A 93 -16.77 -14.68 -22.87
C LEU A 93 -16.11 -14.67 -24.26
N LEU A 94 -14.90 -14.12 -24.36
CA LEU A 94 -14.12 -14.09 -25.59
C LEU A 94 -13.65 -15.48 -26.04
N ALA A 95 -13.53 -16.43 -25.11
CA ALA A 95 -13.30 -17.85 -25.41
C ALA A 95 -14.46 -18.50 -26.19
N LYS A 96 -15.69 -18.03 -25.99
CA LYS A 96 -16.86 -18.54 -26.69
C LYS A 96 -17.00 -17.93 -28.08
N LYS A 97 -16.84 -16.61 -28.17
CA LYS A 97 -16.90 -15.88 -29.44
C LYS A 97 -16.19 -14.52 -29.35
N PRO A 98 -15.58 -14.05 -30.46
CA PRO A 98 -15.21 -12.65 -30.58
C PRO A 98 -16.43 -11.75 -30.33
N SER A 99 -16.24 -10.69 -29.55
CA SER A 99 -17.35 -9.86 -29.07
C SER A 99 -16.99 -8.38 -29.09
N THR A 100 -18.00 -7.53 -29.30
CA THR A 100 -17.86 -6.08 -29.21
C THR A 100 -17.97 -5.60 -27.76
N ILE A 101 -17.60 -4.34 -27.51
CA ILE A 101 -17.80 -3.76 -26.18
C ILE A 101 -19.29 -3.66 -25.82
N GLU A 102 -20.16 -3.43 -26.81
CA GLU A 102 -21.61 -3.47 -26.64
C GLU A 102 -22.08 -4.86 -26.21
N ASP A 103 -21.63 -5.93 -26.88
CA ASP A 103 -21.98 -7.31 -26.51
C ASP A 103 -21.51 -7.66 -25.10
N LEU A 104 -20.27 -7.30 -24.76
CA LEU A 104 -19.70 -7.53 -23.43
C LEU A 104 -20.47 -6.75 -22.36
N SER A 105 -20.93 -5.53 -22.66
CA SER A 105 -21.73 -4.72 -21.73
C SER A 105 -23.10 -5.35 -21.45
N VAL A 106 -23.72 -6.00 -22.44
CA VAL A 106 -24.98 -6.73 -22.23
C VAL A 106 -24.77 -7.96 -21.34
N GLN A 107 -23.71 -8.72 -21.58
CA GLN A 107 -23.41 -9.94 -20.82
C GLN A 107 -22.88 -9.65 -19.41
N LEU A 108 -22.21 -8.52 -19.22
CA LEU A 108 -21.62 -8.04 -17.97
C LEU A 108 -22.40 -6.84 -17.41
N ASN A 109 -23.73 -6.89 -17.49
CA ASN A 109 -24.63 -5.79 -17.11
C ASN A 109 -24.52 -5.31 -15.64
N TYR A 110 -23.90 -6.11 -14.76
CA TYR A 110 -23.61 -5.74 -13.37
C TYR A 110 -22.36 -4.85 -13.21
N HIS A 111 -21.59 -4.63 -14.28
CA HIS A 111 -20.39 -3.80 -14.29
C HIS A 111 -20.61 -2.55 -15.13
N SER A 112 -19.99 -1.44 -14.73
CA SER A 112 -20.02 -0.22 -15.54
C SER A 112 -19.26 -0.43 -16.86
N LYS A 113 -19.71 0.25 -17.93
CA LYS A 113 -19.04 0.19 -19.24
C LYS A 113 -17.56 0.60 -19.14
N ASN A 114 -17.25 1.57 -18.28
CA ASN A 114 -15.87 2.04 -18.03
C ASN A 114 -15.00 0.93 -17.42
N ASN A 115 -15.50 0.19 -16.42
CA ASN A 115 -14.80 -0.94 -15.82
C ASN A 115 -14.46 -2.03 -16.87
N ILE A 116 -15.41 -2.32 -17.78
CA ILE A 116 -15.19 -3.27 -18.88
C ILE A 116 -14.10 -2.78 -19.82
N LEU A 117 -14.13 -1.49 -20.18
CA LEU A 117 -13.16 -0.86 -21.09
C LEU A 117 -11.74 -0.86 -20.49
N GLU A 118 -11.62 -0.52 -19.21
CA GLU A 118 -10.36 -0.55 -18.45
C GLU A 118 -9.76 -1.96 -18.39
N ASN A 119 -10.57 -2.99 -18.13
CA ASN A 119 -10.11 -4.37 -18.15
C ASN A 119 -9.75 -4.85 -19.57
N LEU A 120 -10.43 -4.38 -20.62
CA LEU A 120 -10.06 -4.67 -22.00
C LEU A 120 -8.71 -4.08 -22.37
N ILE A 121 -8.45 -2.81 -22.01
CA ILE A 121 -7.15 -2.15 -22.20
C ILE A 121 -6.05 -2.94 -21.50
N PHE A 122 -6.27 -3.29 -20.22
CA PHE A 122 -5.32 -4.10 -19.46
C PHE A 122 -5.01 -5.46 -20.12
N LEU A 123 -6.04 -6.14 -20.65
CA LEU A 123 -5.86 -7.43 -21.33
C LEU A 123 -5.15 -7.32 -22.68
N LEU A 124 -5.35 -6.22 -23.42
CA LEU A 124 -4.63 -5.90 -24.65
C LEU A 124 -3.15 -5.64 -24.36
N ASP A 125 -2.86 -4.78 -23.37
CA ASP A 125 -1.49 -4.45 -22.96
C ASP A 125 -0.74 -5.69 -22.45
N ALA A 126 -1.45 -6.61 -21.80
CA ALA A 126 -0.91 -7.89 -21.33
C ALA A 126 -0.80 -8.97 -22.44
N GLY A 127 -1.20 -8.66 -23.69
CA GLY A 127 -1.14 -9.58 -24.83
C GLY A 127 -2.09 -10.78 -24.77
N LYS A 128 -3.06 -10.78 -23.85
CA LYS A 128 -4.01 -11.89 -23.64
C LYS A 128 -5.16 -11.90 -24.64
N ILE A 129 -5.50 -10.73 -25.17
CA ILE A 129 -6.54 -10.54 -26.19
C ILE A 129 -5.99 -9.70 -27.33
N LYS A 130 -6.65 -9.75 -28.48
CA LYS A 130 -6.35 -8.94 -29.66
C LYS A 130 -7.61 -8.32 -30.24
N MET A 131 -7.43 -7.24 -30.99
CA MET A 131 -8.50 -6.66 -31.80
C MET A 131 -8.52 -7.31 -33.19
N LEU A 132 -9.68 -7.80 -33.62
CA LEU A 132 -9.88 -8.26 -35.00
C LEU A 132 -10.16 -7.08 -35.95
N ASN A 133 -10.86 -6.07 -35.44
CA ASN A 133 -11.19 -4.82 -36.11
C ASN A 133 -11.36 -3.72 -35.05
N PHE A 134 -11.73 -2.50 -35.46
CA PHE A 134 -11.84 -1.33 -34.55
C PHE A 134 -12.73 -1.52 -33.32
N ARG A 135 -13.61 -2.54 -33.27
CA ARG A 135 -14.57 -2.71 -32.16
C ARG A 135 -14.74 -4.15 -31.66
N THR A 136 -14.14 -5.14 -32.30
CA THR A 136 -14.30 -6.56 -31.96
C THR A 136 -13.02 -7.11 -31.36
N TYR A 137 -13.14 -7.66 -30.15
CA TYR A 137 -12.05 -8.28 -29.40
C TYR A 137 -12.14 -9.81 -29.50
N ALA A 138 -11.00 -10.49 -29.49
CA ALA A 138 -10.88 -11.95 -29.48
C ALA A 138 -9.71 -12.38 -28.58
N LEU A 139 -9.70 -13.63 -28.14
CA LEU A 139 -8.52 -14.16 -27.43
C LEU A 139 -7.30 -14.18 -28.33
N ASN A 140 -6.14 -13.88 -27.73
CA ASN A 140 -4.88 -14.11 -28.40
C ASN A 140 -4.54 -15.60 -28.21
N HIS A 141 -4.58 -16.36 -29.31
CA HIS A 141 -4.08 -17.73 -29.35
C HIS A 141 -2.63 -17.66 -29.84
N GLU A 142 -1.74 -17.28 -28.93
CA GLU A 142 -0.29 -17.49 -29.05
C GLU A 142 0.16 -18.39 -27.90
#